data_AF-A0A7L3HDW0-F1
#
_entry.id   AF-A0A7L3HDW0-F1
#
_cell.length_a   1.000
_cell.length_b   1.000
_cell.length_c   1.000
_cell.angle_alpha   90.00
_cell.angle_beta   90.00
_cell.angle_gamma   90.00
#
_symmetry.space_group_name_H-M   'P 1'
#
loop_
_entity.id
_entity.type
_entity.pdbx_description
1 polymer ?
#
loop_
_entity_poly.entity_id
_entity_poly.type
_entity_poly.pdbx_seq_one_letter_code
_entity_poly.pdbx_strand_id
1 'polypeptide(L)'
;GYRIRLGSSTDKKDTGRLHVDFAQARDDLYEWECKQRMLAREERHRRRLAEERFRPPSPPPVVHYSDHECSLVAEKLKDDTKFSEAIQTLLTWIERGEVNRRTANNFYSMIQSANSHIRRLVNEKAAHEKEMEEAKEKFKLALSGILVQFEQIVAVYHSASKQKAWDHFTKAQRKNISVWCKQAEEIRNIHNDELMGIRREEEMEMSDEEIEDPSEMKETEESALVSQVEALKEENDSLRWQLDAYRNEVELLKQEQGKASRDEDTTKEQQMKLLQQALQGMQKHLLKVQEEYKKREAELEKVKEDKLKIETLLENLKEQVCAM
;
A
#
# COMPACT_ATOMS: atom_id res chain seq x y z
N GLY A 1 13.13 59.50 -37.76
CA GLY A 1 13.98 60.40 -36.95
C GLY A 1 13.19 61.56 -36.36
N TYR A 2 13.20 61.66 -35.05
CA TYR A 2 12.56 62.68 -34.22
C TYR A 2 13.44 63.92 -34.11
N ARG A 3 12.86 65.13 -34.16
CA ARG A 3 13.61 66.38 -33.93
C ARG A 3 13.65 66.63 -32.42
N ILE A 4 14.85 66.71 -31.86
CA ILE A 4 15.07 66.97 -30.44
C ILE A 4 15.58 68.39 -30.29
N ARG A 5 15.04 69.10 -29.31
CA ARG A 5 15.48 70.43 -28.88
C ARG A 5 15.79 70.33 -27.40
N LEU A 6 16.93 70.87 -26.99
CA LEU A 6 17.33 70.95 -25.59
C LEU A 6 16.79 72.28 -25.04
N GLY A 7 15.84 72.21 -24.11
CA GLY A 7 15.14 73.36 -23.53
C GLY A 7 14.29 74.18 -24.53
N SER A 8 14.04 75.46 -24.19
CA SER A 8 13.23 76.39 -24.99
C SER A 8 14.00 77.09 -26.12
N SER A 9 15.32 76.88 -26.18
CA SER A 9 16.22 77.56 -27.11
C SER A 9 15.96 77.11 -28.55
N THR A 10 15.88 78.07 -29.48
CA THR A 10 15.77 77.79 -30.93
C THR A 10 17.11 77.86 -31.65
N ASP A 11 18.20 78.01 -30.88
CA ASP A 11 19.53 78.17 -31.42
C ASP A 11 20.01 76.87 -32.09
N LYS A 12 20.81 77.00 -33.16
CA LYS A 12 21.21 75.84 -33.99
C LYS A 12 22.04 74.81 -33.23
N LYS A 13 22.76 75.25 -32.19
CA LYS A 13 23.55 74.40 -31.29
C LYS A 13 22.69 73.55 -30.34
N ASP A 14 21.45 73.97 -30.09
CA ASP A 14 20.54 73.34 -29.12
C ASP A 14 19.41 72.55 -29.79
N THR A 15 19.50 72.35 -31.11
CA THR A 15 18.52 71.62 -31.91
C THR A 15 19.19 70.53 -32.76
N GLY A 16 18.70 69.30 -32.66
CA GLY A 16 19.22 68.14 -33.38
C GLY A 16 18.11 67.23 -33.93
N ARG A 17 18.50 66.19 -34.69
CA ARG A 17 17.58 65.13 -35.14
C ARG A 17 18.10 63.80 -34.63
N LEU A 18 17.31 63.13 -33.79
CA LEU A 18 17.57 61.76 -33.36
C LEU A 18 16.88 60.80 -34.33
N HIS A 19 17.68 60.02 -35.07
CA HIS A 19 17.13 58.90 -35.82
C HIS A 19 17.05 57.68 -34.91
N VAL A 20 15.84 57.25 -34.57
CA VAL A 20 15.61 55.93 -33.96
C VAL A 20 15.37 54.99 -35.11
N ASP A 21 16.33 54.12 -35.38
CA ASP A 21 16.23 53.09 -36.39
C ASP A 21 15.54 51.88 -35.75
N PHE A 22 14.32 51.57 -36.19
CA PHE A 22 13.56 50.40 -35.73
C PHE A 22 14.02 49.12 -36.44
N ALA A 23 15.18 49.15 -37.09
CA ALA A 23 15.81 47.95 -37.60
C ALA A 23 15.93 46.95 -36.45
N GLN A 24 15.15 45.88 -36.56
CA GLN A 24 15.21 44.68 -35.73
C GLN A 24 16.69 44.33 -35.50
N ALA A 25 17.23 44.70 -34.34
CA ALA A 25 18.65 44.48 -34.06
C ALA A 25 18.85 42.97 -34.12
N ARG A 26 19.59 42.49 -35.13
CA ARG A 26 19.77 41.06 -35.40
C ARG A 26 20.29 40.32 -34.17
N ASP A 27 21.05 41.02 -33.34
CA ASP A 27 21.63 40.48 -32.11
C ASP A 27 20.55 40.19 -31.06
N ASP A 28 19.58 41.09 -30.86
CA ASP A 28 18.48 40.89 -29.91
C ASP A 28 17.55 39.72 -30.32
N LEU A 29 17.28 39.59 -31.62
CA LEU A 29 16.50 38.47 -32.16
C LEU A 29 17.26 37.15 -32.02
N TYR A 30 18.56 37.14 -32.33
CA TYR A 30 19.40 35.96 -32.25
C TYR A 30 19.57 35.48 -30.79
N GLU A 31 19.73 36.40 -29.84
CA GLU A 31 19.77 36.08 -28.42
C GLU A 31 18.47 35.44 -27.92
N TRP A 32 17.33 35.98 -28.35
CA TRP A 32 16.03 35.41 -28.02
C TRP A 32 15.86 34.00 -28.60
N GLU A 33 16.21 33.79 -29.88
CA GLU A 33 16.15 32.46 -30.50
C GLU A 33 17.09 31.45 -29.84
N CYS A 34 18.28 31.88 -29.40
CA CYS A 34 19.20 31.04 -28.64
C CYS A 34 18.60 30.61 -27.30
N LYS A 35 17.95 31.53 -26.57
CA LYS A 35 17.24 31.22 -25.32
C LYS A 35 16.07 30.25 -25.55
N GLN A 36 15.26 30.46 -26.59
CA GLN A 36 14.17 29.55 -26.94
C GLN A 36 14.68 28.14 -27.28
N ARG A 37 15.77 28.03 -28.05
CA ARG A 37 16.41 26.74 -28.35
C ARG A 37 16.99 26.07 -27.10
N MET A 38 17.47 26.82 -26.11
CA MET A 38 17.94 26.28 -24.84
C MET A 38 16.78 25.68 -24.04
N LEU A 39 15.70 26.43 -23.86
CA LEU A 39 14.49 25.98 -23.14
C LEU A 39 13.87 24.73 -23.78
N ALA A 40 13.78 24.69 -25.12
CA ALA A 40 13.26 23.51 -25.83
C ALA A 40 14.16 22.26 -25.72
N ARG A 41 15.46 22.41 -25.44
CA ARG A 41 16.35 21.26 -25.13
C ARG A 41 16.13 20.77 -23.70
N GLU A 42 16.01 21.69 -22.76
CA GLU A 42 15.78 21.39 -21.36
C GLU A 42 14.43 20.68 -21.16
N GLU A 43 13.39 21.12 -21.85
CA GLU A 43 12.06 20.49 -21.80
C GLU A 43 12.08 19.07 -22.37
N ARG A 44 12.78 18.83 -23.49
CA ARG A 44 12.99 17.47 -24.03
C ARG A 44 13.80 16.58 -23.10
N HIS A 45 14.75 17.15 -22.35
CA HIS A 45 15.51 16.41 -21.35
C HIS A 45 14.63 16.03 -20.16
N ARG A 46 13.83 16.97 -19.65
CA ARG A 46 12.87 16.77 -18.57
C ARG A 46 11.83 15.70 -18.93
N ARG A 47 11.35 15.71 -20.19
CA ARG A 47 10.41 14.70 -20.71
C ARG A 47 11.03 13.30 -20.81
N ARG A 48 12.27 13.19 -21.31
CA ARG A 48 12.99 11.89 -21.35
C ARG A 48 13.22 11.30 -19.97
N LEU A 49 13.65 12.11 -18.99
CA LEU A 49 13.82 11.65 -17.62
C LEU A 49 12.51 11.22 -16.97
N ALA A 50 11.40 11.90 -17.28
CA ALA A 50 10.08 11.49 -16.81
C ALA A 50 9.66 10.16 -17.44
N GLU A 51 9.87 9.98 -18.74
CA GLU A 51 9.58 8.72 -19.46
C GLU A 51 10.47 7.55 -18.99
N GLU A 52 11.76 7.79 -18.71
CA GLU A 52 12.67 6.78 -18.17
C GLU A 52 12.27 6.31 -16.76
N ARG A 53 11.68 7.20 -15.94
CA ARG A 53 11.20 6.85 -14.59
C ARG A 53 10.01 5.87 -14.61
N PHE A 54 9.27 5.81 -15.71
CA PHE A 54 8.16 4.85 -15.91
C PHE A 54 8.59 3.58 -16.67
N ARG A 55 9.86 3.48 -17.07
CA ARG A 55 10.36 2.26 -17.71
C ARG A 55 10.57 1.19 -16.64
N PRO A 56 10.04 -0.04 -16.82
CA PRO A 56 10.36 -1.15 -15.92
C PRO A 56 11.88 -1.34 -15.88
N PRO A 57 12.48 -1.60 -14.71
CA PRO A 57 13.90 -1.92 -14.64
C PRO A 57 14.18 -3.13 -15.55
N SER A 58 15.25 -3.03 -16.34
CA SER A 58 15.70 -4.14 -17.18
C SER A 58 15.84 -5.42 -16.34
N PRO A 59 15.38 -6.58 -16.84
CA PRO A 59 15.53 -7.84 -16.12
C PRO A 59 17.00 -8.05 -15.71
N PRO A 60 17.27 -8.58 -14.50
CA PRO A 60 18.63 -8.84 -14.04
C PRO A 60 19.41 -9.67 -15.07
N PRO A 61 20.73 -9.43 -15.24
CA PRO A 61 21.57 -10.24 -16.11
C PRO A 61 21.44 -11.71 -15.72
N VAL A 62 20.97 -12.54 -16.64
CA VAL A 62 20.77 -13.95 -16.36
C VAL A 62 22.10 -14.68 -16.48
N VAL A 63 22.55 -15.29 -15.38
CA VAL A 63 23.79 -16.08 -15.33
C VAL A 63 23.72 -17.20 -16.38
N HIS A 64 24.72 -17.28 -17.24
CA HIS A 64 24.81 -18.33 -18.26
C HIS A 64 25.41 -19.60 -17.65
N TYR A 65 25.01 -20.76 -18.17
CA TYR A 65 25.59 -22.03 -17.73
C TYR A 65 27.07 -22.11 -18.11
N SER A 66 27.90 -22.47 -17.14
CA SER A 66 29.28 -22.92 -17.33
C SER A 66 29.62 -23.93 -16.24
N ASP A 67 30.66 -24.74 -16.42
CA ASP A 67 31.06 -25.73 -15.40
C ASP A 67 31.45 -25.07 -14.06
N HIS A 68 32.02 -23.87 -14.11
CA HIS A 68 32.35 -23.09 -12.93
C HIS A 68 31.09 -22.62 -12.19
N GLU A 69 30.17 -21.98 -12.91
CA GLU A 69 28.90 -21.52 -12.33
C GLU A 69 28.07 -22.69 -11.82
N CYS A 70 28.06 -23.82 -12.54
CA CYS A 70 27.38 -25.04 -12.11
C CYS A 70 27.88 -25.53 -10.75
N SER A 71 29.20 -25.47 -10.52
CA SER A 71 29.80 -25.85 -9.24
C SER A 71 29.39 -24.87 -8.12
N LEU A 72 29.38 -23.56 -8.41
CA LEU A 72 28.94 -22.54 -7.45
C LEU A 72 27.46 -22.69 -7.08
N VAL A 73 26.59 -22.91 -8.06
CA VAL A 73 25.15 -23.13 -7.83
C VAL A 73 24.93 -24.42 -7.04
N ALA A 74 25.65 -25.50 -7.34
CA ALA A 74 25.55 -26.75 -6.59
C ALA A 74 25.93 -26.60 -5.11
N GLU A 75 26.93 -25.76 -4.79
CA GLU A 75 27.27 -25.45 -3.40
C GLU A 75 26.23 -24.53 -2.74
N LYS A 76 25.77 -23.49 -3.43
CA LYS A 76 24.71 -22.62 -2.91
C LYS A 76 23.39 -23.36 -2.66
N LEU A 77 23.09 -24.40 -3.44
CA LEU A 77 21.93 -25.29 -3.25
C LEU A 77 22.04 -26.17 -2.00
N LYS A 78 23.15 -26.13 -1.26
CA LYS A 78 23.29 -26.79 0.06
C LYS A 78 23.17 -25.80 1.22
N ASP A 79 23.21 -24.50 0.93
CA ASP A 79 23.14 -23.41 1.91
C ASP A 79 21.74 -22.80 1.92
N ASP A 80 21.03 -22.93 3.03
CA ASP A 80 19.66 -22.42 3.18
C ASP A 80 19.54 -20.91 2.95
N THR A 81 20.57 -20.14 3.32
CA THR A 81 20.56 -18.68 3.16
C THR A 81 20.69 -18.25 1.70
N LYS A 82 21.23 -19.13 0.85
CA LYS A 82 21.46 -18.90 -0.58
C LYS A 82 20.58 -19.75 -1.48
N PHE A 83 19.78 -20.65 -0.90
CA PHE A 83 18.96 -21.59 -1.62
C PHE A 83 18.01 -20.92 -2.60
N SER A 84 17.34 -19.83 -2.20
CA SER A 84 16.38 -19.10 -3.05
C SER A 84 17.01 -18.52 -4.33
N GLU A 85 18.23 -17.95 -4.22
CA GLU A 85 18.97 -17.44 -5.38
C GLU A 85 19.44 -18.60 -6.29
N ALA A 86 19.93 -19.67 -5.68
CA ALA A 86 20.50 -20.81 -6.37
C ALA A 86 19.43 -21.62 -7.12
N ILE A 87 18.26 -21.84 -6.49
CA ILE A 87 17.15 -22.56 -7.11
C ILE A 87 16.55 -21.78 -8.29
N GLN A 88 16.49 -20.45 -8.19
CA GLN A 88 16.05 -19.60 -9.30
C GLN A 88 17.01 -19.69 -10.50
N THR A 89 18.32 -19.74 -10.22
CA THR A 89 19.34 -19.92 -11.26
C THR A 89 19.23 -21.30 -11.92
N LEU A 90 19.06 -22.35 -11.11
CA LEU A 90 18.84 -23.72 -11.61
C LEU A 90 17.59 -23.81 -12.50
N LEU A 91 16.47 -23.23 -12.05
CA LEU A 91 15.21 -23.18 -12.81
C LEU A 91 15.44 -22.51 -14.16
N THR A 92 16.10 -21.36 -14.16
CA THR A 92 16.36 -20.58 -15.38
C THR A 92 17.23 -21.35 -16.38
N TRP A 93 18.22 -22.10 -15.91
CA TRP A 93 19.03 -22.96 -16.78
C TRP A 93 18.24 -24.13 -17.38
N ILE A 94 17.34 -24.73 -16.59
CA ILE A 94 16.47 -25.81 -17.06
C ILE A 94 15.51 -25.29 -18.15
N GLU A 95 14.84 -24.15 -17.90
CA GLU A 95 13.90 -23.53 -18.85
C GLU A 95 14.57 -23.11 -20.16
N ARG A 96 15.85 -22.73 -20.11
CA ARG A 96 16.65 -22.38 -21.30
C ARG A 96 17.17 -23.57 -22.09
N GLY A 97 16.99 -24.79 -21.58
CA GLY A 97 17.46 -26.00 -22.26
C GLY A 97 18.95 -26.29 -22.09
N GLU A 98 19.58 -25.79 -21.01
CA GLU A 98 20.99 -26.11 -20.69
C GLU A 98 21.17 -27.58 -20.27
N VAL A 99 20.07 -28.28 -19.97
CA VAL A 99 20.06 -29.72 -19.70
C VAL A 99 20.17 -30.50 -21.02
N ASN A 100 21.32 -31.12 -21.23
CA ASN A 100 21.58 -31.97 -22.39
C ASN A 100 22.34 -33.24 -21.95
N ARG A 101 22.60 -34.16 -22.88
CA ARG A 101 23.27 -35.44 -22.57
C ARG A 101 24.63 -35.29 -21.87
N ARG A 102 25.34 -34.17 -22.05
CA ARG A 102 26.64 -33.91 -21.41
C ARG A 102 26.50 -33.34 -20.00
N THR A 103 25.46 -32.52 -19.76
CA THR A 103 25.24 -31.80 -18.49
C THR A 103 24.23 -32.49 -17.56
N ALA A 104 23.48 -33.48 -18.05
CA ALA A 104 22.37 -34.12 -17.34
C ALA A 104 22.73 -34.61 -15.93
N ASN A 105 23.92 -35.19 -15.74
CA ASN A 105 24.34 -35.66 -14.42
C ASN A 105 24.51 -34.52 -13.41
N ASN A 106 25.07 -33.38 -13.84
CA ASN A 106 25.26 -32.21 -12.98
C ASN A 106 23.91 -31.62 -12.55
N PHE A 107 22.98 -31.49 -13.49
CA PHE A 107 21.62 -31.03 -13.21
C PHE A 107 20.87 -32.00 -12.30
N TYR A 108 21.01 -33.30 -12.53
CA TYR A 108 20.40 -34.31 -11.66
C TYR A 108 20.90 -34.19 -10.22
N SER A 109 22.22 -34.04 -10.02
CA SER A 109 22.78 -33.81 -8.68
C SER A 109 22.27 -32.51 -8.04
N MET A 110 22.16 -31.42 -8.80
CA MET A 110 21.57 -30.16 -8.30
C MET A 110 20.09 -30.32 -7.93
N ILE A 111 19.32 -31.07 -8.71
CA ILE A 111 17.91 -31.40 -8.41
C ILE A 111 17.81 -32.27 -7.15
N GLN A 112 18.73 -33.22 -6.95
CA GLN A 112 18.80 -34.00 -5.71
C GLN A 112 19.09 -33.13 -4.49
N SER A 113 20.03 -32.18 -4.61
CA SER A 113 20.29 -31.18 -3.58
C SER A 113 19.03 -30.37 -3.28
N ALA A 114 18.33 -29.87 -4.31
CA ALA A 114 17.06 -29.15 -4.13
C ALA A 114 15.98 -30.00 -3.44
N ASN A 115 15.83 -31.27 -3.84
CA ASN A 115 14.87 -32.19 -3.23
C ASN A 115 15.17 -32.48 -1.76
N SER A 116 16.43 -32.39 -1.34
CA SER A 116 16.80 -32.55 0.07
C SER A 116 16.18 -31.48 0.98
N HIS A 117 15.90 -30.27 0.46
CA HIS A 117 15.26 -29.20 1.23
C HIS A 117 13.79 -29.49 1.53
N ILE A 118 13.11 -30.40 0.83
CA ILE A 118 11.70 -30.74 1.12
C ILE A 118 11.55 -31.25 2.55
N ARG A 119 12.41 -32.19 2.97
CA ARG A 119 12.37 -32.71 4.36
C ARG A 119 12.61 -31.62 5.39
N ARG A 120 13.56 -30.71 5.11
CA ARG A 120 13.83 -29.56 5.97
C ARG A 120 12.60 -28.66 6.10
N LEU A 121 11.97 -28.30 4.97
CA LEU A 121 10.78 -27.44 4.93
C LEU A 121 9.58 -28.08 5.66
N VAL A 122 9.39 -29.39 5.53
CA VAL A 122 8.34 -30.12 6.28
C VAL A 122 8.60 -30.06 7.78
N ASN A 123 9.85 -30.26 8.21
CA ASN A 123 10.22 -30.17 9.63
C ASN A 123 10.12 -28.73 10.16
N GLU A 124 10.49 -27.74 9.36
CA GLU A 124 10.36 -26.32 9.70
C GLU A 124 8.89 -25.92 9.85
N LYS A 125 8.01 -26.37 8.95
CA LYS A 125 6.55 -26.22 9.07
C LYS A 125 6.05 -26.83 10.37
N ALA A 126 6.41 -28.08 10.67
CA ALA A 126 5.99 -28.75 11.89
C ALA A 126 6.50 -28.05 13.16
N ALA A 127 7.72 -27.50 13.12
CA ALA A 127 8.26 -26.69 14.22
C ALA A 127 7.45 -25.40 14.42
N HIS A 128 7.12 -24.68 13.35
CA HIS A 128 6.27 -23.48 13.43
C HIS A 128 4.85 -23.78 13.88
N GLU A 129 4.26 -24.90 13.44
CA GLU A 129 2.95 -25.36 13.92
C GLU A 129 2.97 -25.61 15.42
N LYS A 130 4.01 -26.30 15.92
CA LYS A 130 4.19 -26.52 17.36
C LYS A 130 4.39 -25.20 18.13
N GLU A 131 5.22 -24.29 17.64
CA GLU A 131 5.44 -22.99 18.27
C GLU A 131 4.16 -22.15 18.32
N MET A 132 3.33 -22.22 17.27
CA MET A 132 2.04 -21.55 17.18
C MET A 132 1.06 -22.11 18.22
N GLU A 133 1.00 -23.43 18.39
CA GLU A 133 0.14 -24.05 19.41
C GLU A 133 0.60 -23.70 20.84
N GLU A 134 1.91 -23.74 21.09
CA GLU A 134 2.46 -23.29 22.38
C GLU A 134 2.17 -21.81 22.67
N ALA A 135 2.14 -20.96 21.63
CA ALA A 135 1.80 -19.55 21.76
C ALA A 135 0.30 -19.34 22.04
N LYS A 136 -0.58 -20.09 21.37
CA LYS A 136 -2.03 -20.10 21.65
C LYS A 136 -2.31 -20.48 23.10
N GLU A 137 -1.69 -21.56 23.60
CA GLU A 137 -1.83 -21.99 24.99
C GLU A 137 -1.37 -20.93 25.99
N LYS A 138 -0.20 -20.32 25.76
CA LYS A 138 0.31 -19.22 26.60
C LYS A 138 -0.65 -18.03 26.62
N PHE A 139 -1.24 -17.70 25.47
CA PHE A 139 -2.22 -16.63 25.37
C PHE A 139 -3.50 -16.96 26.17
N LYS A 140 -4.06 -18.17 26.04
CA LYS A 140 -5.23 -18.60 26.82
C LYS A 140 -4.99 -18.51 28.32
N LEU A 141 -3.83 -18.97 28.78
CA LEU A 141 -3.46 -18.91 30.20
C LEU A 141 -3.36 -17.46 30.68
N ALA A 142 -2.74 -16.58 29.89
CA ALA A 142 -2.66 -15.16 30.20
C ALA A 142 -4.06 -14.50 30.25
N LEU A 143 -4.91 -14.79 29.26
CA LEU A 143 -6.28 -14.27 29.17
C LEU A 143 -7.14 -14.75 30.35
N SER A 144 -7.05 -16.03 30.69
CA SER A 144 -7.70 -16.59 31.89
C SER A 144 -7.22 -15.89 33.16
N GLY A 145 -5.93 -15.59 33.27
CA GLY A 145 -5.37 -14.83 34.40
C GLY A 145 -5.93 -13.40 34.49
N ILE A 146 -6.12 -12.72 33.36
CA ILE A 146 -6.74 -11.39 33.29
C ILE A 146 -8.21 -11.46 33.72
N LEU A 147 -8.97 -12.47 33.27
CA LEU A 147 -10.37 -12.64 33.66
C LEU A 147 -10.54 -12.81 35.17
N VAL A 148 -9.68 -13.60 35.81
CA VAL A 148 -9.68 -13.74 37.28
C VAL A 148 -9.45 -12.40 37.97
N GLN A 149 -8.56 -11.55 37.46
CA GLN A 149 -8.36 -10.21 38.02
C GLN A 149 -9.61 -9.32 37.85
N PHE A 150 -10.26 -9.37 36.68
CA PHE A 150 -11.54 -8.66 36.49
C PHE A 150 -12.61 -9.15 37.46
N GLU A 151 -12.74 -10.45 37.70
CA GLU A 151 -13.67 -11.01 38.68
C GLU A 151 -13.40 -10.49 40.09
N GLN A 152 -12.13 -10.44 40.51
CA GLN A 152 -11.74 -9.89 41.80
C GLN A 152 -12.11 -8.41 41.92
N ILE A 153 -11.85 -7.61 40.89
CA ILE A 153 -12.20 -6.18 40.85
C ILE A 153 -13.73 -6.00 40.93
N VAL A 154 -14.49 -6.76 40.14
CA VAL A 154 -15.95 -6.75 40.16
C VAL A 154 -16.48 -7.16 41.55
N ALA A 155 -15.87 -8.15 42.21
CA ALA A 155 -16.22 -8.55 43.56
C ALA A 155 -15.97 -7.43 44.61
N VAL A 156 -14.94 -6.60 44.43
CA VAL A 156 -14.70 -5.40 45.25
C VAL A 156 -15.85 -4.40 45.07
N TYR A 157 -16.26 -4.11 43.83
CA TYR A 157 -17.38 -3.18 43.57
C TYR A 157 -18.70 -3.70 44.12
N HIS A 158 -18.99 -4.99 43.95
CA HIS A 158 -20.16 -5.63 44.57
C HIS A 158 -20.13 -5.51 46.09
N SER A 159 -18.97 -5.71 46.72
CA SER A 159 -18.83 -5.58 48.17
C SER A 159 -18.95 -4.13 48.65
N ALA A 160 -18.40 -3.17 47.90
CA ALA A 160 -18.55 -1.74 48.15
C ALA A 160 -20.01 -1.25 48.00
N SER A 161 -20.80 -1.94 47.18
CA SER A 161 -22.22 -1.67 46.95
C SER A 161 -23.14 -2.28 48.00
N LYS A 162 -22.62 -3.09 48.94
CA LYS A 162 -23.39 -3.60 50.09
C LYS A 162 -23.60 -2.50 51.11
N GLN A 163 -24.78 -2.46 51.72
CA GLN A 163 -25.20 -1.42 52.68
C GLN A 163 -24.11 -1.04 53.71
N LYS A 164 -23.44 -2.04 54.29
CA LYS A 164 -22.36 -1.86 55.29
C LYS A 164 -21.24 -0.93 54.83
N ALA A 165 -20.85 -0.97 53.55
CA ALA A 165 -19.85 -0.07 52.98
C ALA A 165 -20.49 1.13 52.28
N TRP A 166 -21.60 0.88 51.58
CA TRP A 166 -22.32 1.84 50.75
C TRP A 166 -22.70 3.12 51.49
N ASP A 167 -23.19 2.99 52.73
CA ASP A 167 -23.66 4.15 53.51
C ASP A 167 -22.55 5.12 53.92
N HIS A 168 -21.30 4.67 53.91
CA HIS A 168 -20.13 5.49 54.21
C HIS A 168 -19.64 6.31 53.00
N PHE A 169 -20.02 5.93 51.78
CA PHE A 169 -19.63 6.66 50.57
C PHE A 169 -20.55 7.85 50.32
N THR A 170 -20.00 8.93 49.75
CA THR A 170 -20.79 10.08 49.29
C THR A 170 -21.62 9.72 48.06
N LYS A 171 -22.66 10.51 47.76
CA LYS A 171 -23.51 10.34 46.58
C LYS A 171 -22.72 10.31 45.26
N ALA A 172 -21.68 11.14 45.14
CA ALA A 172 -20.82 11.17 43.97
C ALA A 172 -19.95 9.89 43.85
N GLN A 173 -19.35 9.44 44.96
CA GLN A 173 -18.56 8.21 45.00
C GLN A 173 -19.41 6.97 44.64
N ARG A 174 -20.63 6.88 45.18
CA ARG A 174 -21.59 5.81 44.85
C ARG A 174 -21.92 5.76 43.36
N LYS A 175 -22.16 6.91 42.73
CA LYS A 175 -22.37 7.01 41.28
C LYS A 175 -21.17 6.48 40.50
N ASN A 176 -19.95 6.88 40.89
CA ASN A 176 -18.73 6.41 40.24
C ASN A 176 -18.54 4.89 40.39
N ILE A 177 -18.70 4.35 41.61
CA ILE A 177 -18.59 2.91 41.88
C ILE A 177 -19.57 2.10 41.01
N SER A 178 -20.83 2.56 40.90
CA SER A 178 -21.82 1.89 40.05
C SER A 178 -21.45 1.93 38.56
N VAL A 179 -20.93 3.06 38.08
CA VAL A 179 -20.46 3.19 36.68
C VAL A 179 -19.27 2.28 36.42
N TRP A 180 -18.26 2.30 37.29
CA TRP A 180 -17.07 1.45 37.14
C TRP A 180 -17.40 -0.03 37.24
N CYS A 181 -18.33 -0.42 38.12
CA CYS A 181 -18.81 -1.80 38.21
C CYS A 181 -19.39 -2.27 36.88
N LYS A 182 -20.30 -1.49 36.29
CA LYS A 182 -20.93 -1.82 35.01
C LYS A 182 -19.89 -1.91 33.88
N GLN A 183 -18.96 -0.95 33.81
CA GLN A 183 -17.90 -0.95 32.80
C GLN A 183 -16.96 -2.16 32.94
N ALA A 184 -16.57 -2.51 34.16
CA ALA A 184 -15.70 -3.66 34.41
C ALA A 184 -16.39 -4.99 34.07
N GLU A 185 -17.70 -5.13 34.35
CA GLU A 185 -18.48 -6.30 33.96
C GLU A 185 -18.62 -6.45 32.44
N GLU A 186 -18.87 -5.34 31.73
CA GLU A 186 -18.95 -5.34 30.27
C GLU A 186 -17.62 -5.76 29.64
N ILE A 187 -16.51 -5.17 30.09
CA ILE A 187 -15.17 -5.55 29.62
C ILE A 187 -14.86 -7.01 29.93
N ARG A 188 -15.16 -7.48 31.15
CA ARG A 188 -14.95 -8.88 31.54
C ARG A 188 -15.74 -9.83 30.64
N ASN A 189 -17.01 -9.53 30.36
CA ASN A 189 -17.85 -10.39 29.53
C ASN A 189 -17.31 -10.48 28.09
N ILE A 190 -16.83 -9.37 27.51
CA ILE A 190 -16.20 -9.37 26.18
C ILE A 190 -14.99 -10.33 26.13
N HIS A 191 -14.09 -10.24 27.12
CA HIS A 191 -12.91 -11.10 27.18
C HIS A 191 -13.27 -12.57 27.52
N ASN A 192 -14.37 -12.78 28.23
CA ASN A 192 -14.88 -14.13 28.52
C ASN A 192 -15.44 -14.77 27.25
N ASP A 193 -16.21 -14.03 26.46
CA ASP A 193 -16.72 -14.48 25.17
C ASP A 193 -15.58 -14.78 24.18
N GLU A 194 -14.51 -13.97 24.19
CA GLU A 194 -13.29 -14.23 23.41
C GLU A 194 -12.63 -15.57 23.81
N LEU A 195 -12.42 -15.81 25.11
CA LEU A 195 -11.86 -17.07 25.60
C LEU A 195 -12.77 -18.27 25.27
N MET A 196 -14.08 -18.11 25.35
CA MET A 196 -15.06 -19.15 25.00
C MET A 196 -15.11 -19.40 23.48
N GLY A 197 -14.87 -18.38 22.66
CA GLY A 197 -14.73 -18.51 21.21
C GLY A 197 -13.55 -19.40 20.85
N ILE A 198 -12.38 -19.10 21.42
CA ILE A 198 -11.14 -19.87 21.19
C ILE A 198 -11.33 -21.36 21.55
N ARG A 199 -11.96 -21.66 22.70
CA ARG A 199 -12.20 -23.05 23.12
C ARG A 199 -13.11 -23.82 22.15
N ARG A 200 -14.14 -23.18 21.60
CA ARG A 200 -15.05 -23.83 20.64
C ARG A 200 -14.37 -24.12 19.30
N GLU A 201 -13.52 -23.21 18.84
CA GLU A 201 -12.75 -23.40 17.61
C GLU A 201 -11.83 -24.62 17.72
N GLU A 202 -11.22 -24.84 18.89
CA GLU A 202 -10.32 -25.98 19.14
C GLU A 202 -11.03 -27.32 19.31
N GLU A 203 -12.21 -27.34 19.95
CA GLU A 203 -13.05 -28.54 20.03
C GLU A 203 -13.45 -29.06 18.64
N MET A 204 -13.56 -28.15 17.64
CA MET A 204 -13.86 -28.51 16.26
C MET A 204 -12.63 -29.02 15.47
N GLU A 205 -11.41 -28.69 15.91
CA GLU A 205 -10.15 -29.11 15.25
C GLU A 205 -9.68 -30.53 15.68
N MET A 206 -10.27 -31.10 16.75
CA MET A 206 -9.84 -32.38 17.37
C MET A 206 -10.68 -33.60 16.97
N SER A 207 -11.71 -33.45 16.12
CA SER A 207 -12.70 -34.52 15.85
C SER A 207 -12.29 -35.55 14.78
N ASP A 208 -11.07 -35.52 14.23
CA ASP A 208 -10.69 -36.33 13.06
C ASP A 208 -9.72 -37.50 13.36
N GLU A 209 -9.44 -37.82 14.64
CA GLU A 209 -8.56 -38.93 15.03
C GLU A 209 -9.24 -39.96 15.97
N GLU A 210 -10.24 -40.70 15.47
CA GLU A 210 -10.61 -42.01 16.05
C GLU A 210 -10.55 -43.09 14.96
N ILE A 211 -9.46 -43.87 14.93
CA ILE A 211 -9.28 -45.06 14.09
C ILE A 211 -9.61 -46.29 14.95
N GLU A 212 -10.67 -47.01 14.59
CA GLU A 212 -11.09 -48.29 15.20
C GLU A 212 -10.11 -49.45 14.92
N ASP A 213 -9.85 -50.27 15.95
CA ASP A 213 -9.03 -51.50 15.89
C ASP A 213 -9.92 -52.75 15.70
N PRO A 214 -9.73 -53.56 14.64
CA PRO A 214 -10.61 -54.69 14.34
C PRO A 214 -10.02 -56.03 14.81
N SER A 215 -10.54 -56.57 15.91
CA SER A 215 -10.41 -58.01 16.18
C SER A 215 -11.64 -58.56 16.91
N GLU A 216 -12.51 -59.26 16.15
CA GLU A 216 -13.22 -60.49 16.57
C GLU A 216 -14.21 -60.93 15.46
N MET A 217 -13.75 -61.81 14.57
CA MET A 217 -14.61 -62.56 13.65
C MET A 217 -14.88 -63.95 14.25
N LYS A 218 -16.15 -64.34 14.43
CA LYS A 218 -16.66 -65.69 14.05
C LYS A 218 -18.12 -66.06 14.38
N GLU A 219 -18.98 -65.15 14.83
CA GLU A 219 -20.45 -65.38 14.83
C GLU A 219 -21.19 -64.45 13.84
N THR A 220 -20.43 -63.83 12.94
CA THR A 220 -20.68 -62.51 12.35
C THR A 220 -20.75 -62.56 10.81
N GLU A 221 -21.72 -63.25 10.21
CA GLU A 221 -21.92 -63.16 8.75
C GLU A 221 -23.26 -62.49 8.40
N GLU A 222 -24.37 -62.87 9.04
CA GLU A 222 -25.67 -62.20 8.80
C GLU A 222 -25.73 -60.84 9.51
N SER A 223 -25.21 -60.76 10.74
CA SER A 223 -25.02 -59.50 11.48
C SER A 223 -23.98 -58.58 10.80
N ALA A 224 -22.92 -59.16 10.24
CA ALA A 224 -21.89 -58.38 9.53
C ALA A 224 -22.39 -57.82 8.20
N LEU A 225 -23.27 -58.52 7.48
CA LEU A 225 -23.89 -58.00 6.26
C LEU A 225 -24.86 -56.85 6.57
N VAL A 226 -25.64 -56.95 7.64
CA VAL A 226 -26.52 -55.85 8.09
C VAL A 226 -25.68 -54.64 8.53
N SER A 227 -24.64 -54.87 9.33
CA SER A 227 -23.69 -53.83 9.75
C SER A 227 -22.96 -53.18 8.57
N GLN A 228 -22.57 -53.95 7.56
CA GLN A 228 -21.96 -53.42 6.33
C GLN A 228 -22.95 -52.56 5.53
N VAL A 229 -24.22 -52.95 5.46
CA VAL A 229 -25.27 -52.14 4.80
C VAL A 229 -25.57 -50.87 5.57
N GLU A 230 -25.53 -50.91 6.91
CA GLU A 230 -25.70 -49.74 7.77
C GLU A 230 -24.50 -48.78 7.64
N ALA A 231 -23.27 -49.31 7.67
CA ALA A 231 -22.05 -48.51 7.45
C ALA A 231 -22.05 -47.84 6.06
N LEU A 232 -22.45 -48.55 4.99
CA LEU A 232 -22.57 -47.97 3.66
C LEU A 232 -23.69 -46.91 3.56
N LYS A 233 -24.75 -47.02 4.36
CA LYS A 233 -25.79 -45.98 4.45
C LYS A 233 -25.29 -44.76 5.18
N GLU A 234 -24.60 -44.94 6.31
CA GLU A 234 -23.98 -43.85 7.07
C GLU A 234 -22.92 -43.13 6.24
N GLU A 235 -22.11 -43.87 5.47
CA GLU A 235 -21.17 -43.29 4.52
C GLU A 235 -21.92 -42.52 3.41
N ASN A 236 -23.03 -43.06 2.88
CA ASN A 236 -23.84 -42.35 1.89
C ASN A 236 -24.45 -41.05 2.44
N ASP A 237 -24.96 -41.09 3.67
CA ASP A 237 -25.55 -39.93 4.34
C ASP A 237 -24.48 -38.88 4.70
N SER A 238 -23.30 -39.32 5.14
CA SER A 238 -22.13 -38.47 5.33
C SER A 238 -21.70 -37.80 4.03
N LEU A 239 -21.59 -38.55 2.93
CA LEU A 239 -21.27 -38.00 1.61
C LEU A 239 -22.33 -37.03 1.11
N ARG A 240 -23.62 -37.27 1.39
CA ARG A 240 -24.70 -36.33 1.08
C ARG A 240 -24.55 -35.02 1.84
N TRP A 241 -24.25 -35.08 3.14
CA TRP A 241 -24.01 -33.88 3.94
C TRP A 241 -22.77 -33.12 3.50
N GLN A 242 -21.68 -33.82 3.14
CA GLN A 242 -20.50 -33.18 2.57
C GLN A 242 -20.79 -32.50 1.23
N LEU A 243 -21.57 -33.13 0.35
CA LEU A 243 -21.98 -32.51 -0.92
C LEU A 243 -22.87 -31.29 -0.71
N ASP A 244 -23.80 -31.32 0.26
CA ASP A 244 -24.61 -30.16 0.61
C ASP A 244 -23.77 -29.05 1.25
N ALA A 245 -22.76 -29.38 2.05
CA ALA A 245 -21.81 -28.41 2.60
C ALA A 245 -20.99 -27.73 1.48
N TYR A 246 -20.40 -28.51 0.56
CA TYR A 246 -19.67 -27.95 -0.59
C TYR A 246 -20.58 -27.13 -1.51
N ARG A 247 -21.85 -27.54 -1.68
CA ARG A 247 -22.82 -26.77 -2.44
C ARG A 247 -23.10 -25.41 -1.79
N ASN A 248 -23.28 -25.38 -0.47
CA ASN A 248 -23.47 -24.15 0.30
C ASN A 248 -22.22 -23.25 0.25
N GLU A 249 -21.03 -23.83 0.37
CA GLU A 249 -19.76 -23.10 0.26
C GLU A 249 -19.59 -22.45 -1.13
N VAL A 250 -19.92 -23.18 -2.20
CA VAL A 250 -19.91 -22.64 -3.57
C VAL A 250 -20.94 -21.51 -3.76
N GLU A 251 -22.13 -21.64 -3.17
CA GLU A 251 -23.14 -20.56 -3.20
C GLU A 251 -22.67 -19.32 -2.43
N LEU A 252 -22.01 -19.50 -1.28
CA LEU A 252 -21.42 -18.42 -0.49
C LEU A 252 -20.30 -17.72 -1.27
N LEU A 253 -19.37 -18.47 -1.86
CA LEU A 253 -18.27 -17.93 -2.66
C LEU A 253 -18.78 -17.16 -3.89
N LYS A 254 -19.83 -17.63 -4.56
CA LYS A 254 -20.48 -16.88 -5.65
C LYS A 254 -21.12 -15.58 -5.16
N GLN A 255 -21.74 -15.60 -3.98
CA GLN A 255 -22.33 -14.41 -3.38
C GLN A 255 -21.26 -13.40 -2.96
N GLU A 256 -20.16 -13.86 -2.37
CA GLU A 256 -19.01 -13.03 -1.97
C GLU A 256 -18.30 -12.45 -3.18
N GLN A 257 -18.05 -13.24 -4.23
CA GLN A 257 -17.44 -12.73 -5.47
C GLN A 257 -18.32 -11.67 -6.13
N GLY A 258 -19.65 -11.87 -6.14
CA GLY A 258 -20.61 -10.89 -6.67
C GLY A 258 -20.68 -9.60 -5.83
N LYS A 259 -20.55 -9.69 -4.51
CA LYS A 259 -20.50 -8.53 -3.61
C LYS A 259 -19.17 -7.78 -3.70
N ALA A 260 -18.05 -8.50 -3.64
CA ALA A 260 -16.70 -7.94 -3.71
C ALA A 260 -16.48 -7.19 -5.04
N SER A 261 -16.89 -7.78 -6.17
CA SER A 261 -16.80 -7.10 -7.48
C SER A 261 -17.64 -5.82 -7.52
N ARG A 262 -18.85 -5.83 -6.95
CA ARG A 262 -19.77 -4.68 -6.98
C ARG A 262 -19.34 -3.56 -6.02
N ASP A 263 -18.83 -3.92 -4.84
CA ASP A 263 -18.35 -2.97 -3.85
C ASP A 263 -17.02 -2.35 -4.27
N GLU A 264 -16.13 -3.11 -4.92
CA GLU A 264 -14.92 -2.56 -5.52
C GLU A 264 -15.23 -1.59 -6.66
N ASP A 265 -16.13 -1.96 -7.57
CA ASP A 265 -16.48 -1.10 -8.71
C ASP A 265 -17.15 0.20 -8.25
N THR A 266 -18.04 0.12 -7.27
CA THR A 266 -18.68 1.32 -6.71
C THR A 266 -17.69 2.22 -5.97
N THR A 267 -16.73 1.64 -5.24
CA THR A 267 -15.68 2.41 -4.54
C THR A 267 -14.73 3.08 -5.52
N LYS A 268 -14.30 2.38 -6.57
CA LYS A 268 -13.47 2.93 -7.65
C LYS A 268 -14.19 4.06 -8.40
N GLU A 269 -15.49 3.90 -8.66
CA GLU A 269 -16.29 4.93 -9.32
C GLU A 269 -16.49 6.18 -8.46
N GLN A 270 -16.67 6.01 -7.14
CA GLN A 270 -16.71 7.13 -6.19
C GLN A 270 -15.38 7.88 -6.11
N GLN A 271 -14.25 7.17 -6.02
CA GLN A 271 -12.92 7.77 -6.07
C GLN A 271 -12.68 8.52 -7.39
N MET A 272 -13.10 7.95 -8.52
CA MET A 272 -12.98 8.60 -9.83
C MET A 272 -13.77 9.92 -9.88
N LYS A 273 -15.00 9.95 -9.34
CA LYS A 273 -15.82 11.16 -9.28
C LYS A 273 -15.18 12.25 -8.40
N LEU A 274 -14.62 11.88 -7.26
CA LEU A 274 -13.88 12.80 -6.38
C LEU A 274 -12.67 13.41 -7.08
N LEU A 275 -11.86 12.58 -7.74
CA LEU A 275 -10.70 13.04 -8.51
C LEU A 275 -11.11 13.94 -9.67
N GLN A 276 -12.21 13.62 -10.36
CA GLN A 276 -12.74 14.44 -11.45
C GLN A 276 -13.22 15.81 -10.96
N GLN A 277 -13.89 15.88 -9.80
CA GLN A 277 -14.26 17.14 -9.16
C GLN A 277 -13.04 17.97 -8.74
N ALA A 278 -12.01 17.33 -8.16
CA ALA A 278 -10.78 18.01 -7.79
C ALA A 278 -10.05 18.59 -9.02
N LEU A 279 -9.99 17.83 -10.11
CA LEU A 279 -9.40 18.26 -11.37
C LEU A 279 -10.14 19.48 -11.96
N GLN A 280 -11.48 19.45 -11.98
CA GLN A 280 -12.29 20.58 -12.43
C GLN A 280 -12.10 21.82 -11.54
N GLY A 281 -11.98 21.63 -10.23
CA GLY A 281 -11.68 22.70 -9.27
C GLY A 281 -10.31 23.34 -9.56
N MET A 282 -9.28 22.54 -9.76
CA MET A 282 -7.95 23.01 -10.14
C MET A 282 -7.95 23.74 -11.48
N GLN A 283 -8.65 23.23 -12.50
CA GLN A 283 -8.76 23.93 -13.80
C GLN A 283 -9.41 25.31 -13.66
N LYS A 284 -10.49 25.42 -12.87
CA LYS A 284 -11.12 26.72 -12.58
C LYS A 284 -10.17 27.68 -11.85
N HIS A 285 -9.42 27.17 -10.87
CA HIS A 285 -8.43 27.98 -10.16
C HIS A 285 -7.33 28.47 -11.11
N LEU A 286 -6.85 27.61 -12.00
CA LEU A 286 -5.79 27.94 -12.96
C LEU A 286 -6.24 29.02 -13.97
N LEU A 287 -7.49 28.95 -14.44
CA LEU A 287 -8.10 30.01 -15.25
C LEU A 287 -8.18 31.34 -14.49
N LYS A 288 -8.61 31.31 -13.23
CA LYS A 288 -8.69 32.51 -12.39
C LYS A 288 -7.32 33.15 -12.18
N VAL A 289 -6.29 32.34 -11.89
CA VAL A 289 -4.91 32.82 -11.74
C VAL A 289 -4.38 33.41 -13.05
N GLN A 290 -4.73 32.83 -14.21
CA GLN A 290 -4.38 33.42 -15.51
C GLN A 290 -5.04 34.78 -15.75
N GLU A 291 -6.30 34.96 -15.38
CA GLU A 291 -6.99 36.26 -15.47
C GLU A 291 -6.36 37.30 -14.54
N GLU A 292 -6.06 36.92 -13.30
CA GLU A 292 -5.39 37.79 -12.33
C GLU A 292 -4.00 38.19 -12.81
N TYR A 293 -3.25 37.27 -13.43
CA TYR A 293 -1.95 37.54 -14.02
C TYR A 293 -2.05 38.58 -15.15
N LYS A 294 -2.97 38.39 -16.10
CA LYS A 294 -3.20 39.35 -17.19
C LYS A 294 -3.59 40.73 -16.68
N LYS A 295 -4.40 40.79 -15.61
CA LYS A 295 -4.80 42.05 -14.98
C LYS A 295 -3.60 42.77 -14.35
N ARG A 296 -2.77 42.04 -13.60
CA ARG A 296 -1.53 42.59 -13.03
C ARG A 296 -0.55 43.06 -14.09
N GLU A 297 -0.47 42.36 -15.21
CA GLU A 297 0.37 42.75 -16.34
C GLU A 297 -0.09 44.09 -16.94
N ALA A 298 -1.39 44.28 -17.13
CA ALA A 298 -1.96 45.55 -17.58
C ALA A 298 -1.76 46.70 -16.58
N GLU A 299 -1.93 46.43 -15.27
CA GLU A 299 -1.66 47.42 -14.21
C GLU A 299 -0.19 47.83 -14.19
N LEU A 300 0.73 46.88 -14.35
CA LEU A 300 2.17 47.14 -14.41
C LEU A 300 2.51 48.04 -15.60
N GLU A 301 1.90 47.81 -16.76
CA GLU A 301 2.14 48.63 -17.94
C GLU A 301 1.66 50.07 -17.74
N LYS A 302 0.48 50.25 -17.13
CA LYS A 302 -0.03 51.58 -16.76
C LYS A 302 0.90 52.30 -15.77
N VAL A 303 1.43 51.60 -14.77
CA VAL A 303 2.39 52.16 -13.81
C VAL A 303 3.68 52.60 -14.51
N LYS A 304 4.17 51.84 -15.49
CA LYS A 304 5.33 52.26 -16.30
C LYS A 304 5.04 53.52 -17.10
N GLU A 305 3.87 53.62 -17.73
CA GLU A 305 3.47 54.83 -18.46
C GLU A 305 3.39 56.06 -17.54
N ASP A 306 2.78 55.91 -16.36
CA ASP A 306 2.65 57.01 -15.40
C ASP A 306 4.01 57.41 -14.80
N LYS A 307 4.89 56.43 -14.53
CA LYS A 307 6.27 56.71 -14.14
C LYS A 307 7.00 57.54 -15.20
N LEU A 308 6.88 57.15 -16.48
CA LEU A 308 7.46 57.90 -17.61
C LEU A 308 6.94 59.34 -17.68
N LYS A 309 5.64 59.56 -17.47
CA LYS A 309 5.04 60.90 -17.43
C LYS A 309 5.60 61.73 -16.27
N ILE A 310 5.73 61.15 -15.08
CA ILE A 310 6.28 61.83 -13.90
C ILE A 310 7.77 62.17 -14.10
N GLU A 311 8.56 61.25 -14.63
CA GLU A 311 9.98 61.49 -14.95
C GLU A 311 10.12 62.66 -15.94
N THR A 312 9.26 62.71 -16.96
CA THR A 312 9.23 63.81 -17.93
C THR A 312 8.88 65.15 -17.26
N LEU A 313 7.88 65.17 -16.36
CA LEU A 313 7.50 66.38 -15.63
C LEU A 313 8.59 66.86 -14.67
N LEU A 314 9.27 65.93 -13.99
CA LEU A 314 10.41 66.23 -13.12
C LEU A 314 11.57 66.83 -13.89
N GLU A 315 11.88 66.30 -15.07
CA GLU A 315 12.94 66.84 -15.94
C GLU A 315 12.58 68.28 -16.37
N ASN A 316 11.35 68.52 -16.81
CA ASN A 316 10.87 69.86 -17.16
C ASN A 316 10.96 70.86 -15.99
N LEU A 317 10.62 70.43 -14.76
CA LEU A 317 10.73 71.27 -13.57
C LEU A 317 12.19 71.57 -13.21
N LYS A 318 13.10 70.59 -13.33
CA LYS A 318 14.54 70.82 -13.13
C LYS A 318 15.09 71.83 -14.13
N GLU A 319 14.70 71.71 -15.40
CA GLU A 319 15.10 72.67 -16.44
C GLU A 319 14.61 74.09 -16.12
N GLN A 320 13.39 74.25 -15.59
CA GLN A 320 12.85 75.55 -15.18
C GLN A 320 13.60 76.14 -13.97
N VAL A 321 13.98 75.32 -12.98
CA VAL A 321 14.74 75.77 -11.80
C VAL A 321 16.18 76.13 -12.16
N CYS A 322 16.82 75.44 -13.11
CA CYS A 322 18.15 75.80 -13.61
C CYS A 322 18.16 77.05 -14.50
N ALA A 323 17.01 77.50 -15.00
CA ALA A 323 16.87 78.68 -15.85
C ALA A 323 16.53 79.98 -15.08
N MET A 324 16.31 79.90 -13.77
CA MET A 324 16.15 81.04 -12.85
C MET A 324 17.47 81.44 -12.20
#